data_AF-A0A2P6TPE8-F1
#
_entry.id   AF-A0A2P6TPE8-F1
#
_cell.length_a   1.000
_cell.length_b   1.000
_cell.length_c   1.000
_cell.angle_alpha   90.00
_cell.angle_beta   90.00
_cell.angle_gamma   90.00
#
_symmetry.space_group_name_H-M   'P 1'
#
loop_
_entity.id
_entity.type
_entity.pdbx_description
1 polymer ?
#
loop_
_entity_poly.entity_id
_entity_poly.type
_entity_poly.pdbx_seq_one_letter_code
_entity_poly.pdbx_strand_id
1 'polypeptide(L)'
;MASAAAPVLDRPIQTLSITLCVAIALAMLPAAYEGQLFAWHPLFLVLGFLGFMTEGIMAAVRFRPNEGLSRVQAITNHAIIQSAATACIAMGLYAIYHNKNLKGKQHFTSLHGKVGLCTFLLALAAPLLGAASFRRLGIIQRFPEPWQPRIKWLHRLISVYAHVLAVVTMLLALPHPAVLTGAWSLSWQVGVIVLSGCMLYTLRGRIGMKTVLPASAGGSAAALSGPKHK
;
A
#
# COMPACT_ATOMS: atom_id res chain seq x y z
N MET A 1 4.75 33.71 0.67
CA MET A 1 3.85 32.78 -0.03
C MET A 1 4.70 31.86 -0.91
N ALA A 2 5.10 30.71 -0.40
CA ALA A 2 5.84 29.74 -1.20
C ALA A 2 4.84 29.00 -2.09
N SER A 3 4.95 29.20 -3.41
CA SER A 3 4.22 28.45 -4.42
C SER A 3 4.43 26.95 -4.16
N ALA A 4 3.33 26.24 -3.85
CA ALA A 4 3.35 24.79 -3.68
C ALA A 4 3.57 24.17 -5.07
N ALA A 5 4.83 24.09 -5.49
CA ALA A 5 5.21 23.33 -6.67
C ALA A 5 4.60 21.93 -6.53
N ALA A 6 3.75 21.55 -7.48
CA ALA A 6 3.27 20.18 -7.57
C ALA A 6 4.50 19.27 -7.54
N PRO A 7 4.50 18.19 -6.73
CA PRO A 7 5.67 17.33 -6.63
C PRO A 7 6.02 16.83 -8.03
N VAL A 8 7.24 17.14 -8.49
CA VAL A 8 7.73 16.90 -9.87
C VAL A 8 7.47 15.47 -10.36
N LEU A 9 7.34 14.51 -9.43
CA LEU A 9 7.13 13.10 -9.72
C LEU A 9 5.67 12.65 -9.84
N ASP A 10 4.67 13.51 -9.60
CA ASP A 10 3.26 13.08 -9.56
C ASP A 10 2.78 12.45 -10.88
N ARG A 11 2.90 13.21 -11.98
CA ARG A 11 2.52 12.74 -13.32
C ARG A 11 3.36 11.54 -13.76
N PRO A 12 4.71 11.53 -13.65
CA PRO A 12 5.51 10.35 -13.97
C PRO A 12 5.08 9.09 -13.22
N ILE A 13 4.80 9.18 -11.92
CA ILE A 13 4.35 8.04 -11.09
C ILE A 13 3.02 7.50 -11.63
N GLN A 14 2.04 8.37 -11.87
CA GLN A 14 0.72 7.97 -12.36
C GLN A 14 0.79 7.36 -13.76
N THR A 15 1.53 7.99 -14.68
CA THR A 15 1.71 7.48 -16.04
C THR A 15 2.36 6.10 -16.01
N LEU A 16 3.45 5.92 -15.25
CA LEU A 16 4.13 4.63 -15.13
C LEU A 16 3.21 3.56 -14.51
N SER A 17 2.49 3.91 -13.44
CA SER A 17 1.49 3.02 -12.82
C SER A 17 0.44 2.53 -13.83
N ILE A 18 -0.15 3.46 -14.59
CA ILE A 18 -1.16 3.13 -15.61
C ILE A 18 -0.55 2.26 -16.71
N THR A 19 0.63 2.61 -17.23
CA THR A 19 1.33 1.82 -18.25
C THR A 19 1.57 0.38 -17.79
N LEU A 20 2.03 0.18 -16.55
CA LEU A 20 2.24 -1.15 -15.98
C LEU A 20 0.94 -1.94 -15.81
N CYS A 21 -0.16 -1.26 -15.45
CA CYS A 21 -1.48 -1.89 -15.36
C CYS A 21 -1.99 -2.31 -16.74
N VAL A 22 -1.91 -1.43 -17.73
CA VAL A 22 -2.33 -1.70 -19.11
C VAL A 22 -1.54 -2.86 -19.69
N ALA A 23 -0.22 -2.91 -19.47
CA ALA A 23 0.62 -4.00 -19.95
C ALA A 23 0.15 -5.39 -19.44
N ILE A 24 -0.20 -5.50 -18.16
CA ILE A 24 -0.73 -6.75 -17.59
C ILE A 24 -2.16 -7.02 -18.05
N ALA A 25 -2.99 -5.99 -18.18
CA ALA A 25 -4.33 -6.14 -18.72
C ALA A 25 -4.30 -6.74 -20.13
N LEU A 26 -3.48 -6.18 -21.03
CA LEU A 26 -3.32 -6.70 -22.38
C LEU A 26 -2.81 -8.15 -22.40
N ALA A 27 -1.91 -8.51 -21.48
CA ALA A 27 -1.39 -9.88 -21.40
C ALA A 27 -2.40 -10.90 -20.85
N MET A 28 -3.27 -10.49 -19.92
CA MET A 28 -4.13 -11.42 -19.16
C MET A 28 -5.59 -11.45 -19.65
N LEU A 29 -6.09 -10.36 -20.24
CA LEU A 29 -7.49 -10.26 -20.67
C LEU A 29 -7.92 -11.35 -21.68
N PRO A 30 -7.10 -11.76 -22.68
CA PRO A 30 -7.48 -12.84 -23.58
C PRO A 30 -7.77 -14.15 -22.83
N ALA A 31 -6.85 -14.57 -21.95
CA ALA A 31 -7.04 -15.76 -21.12
C ALA A 31 -8.22 -15.61 -20.15
N ALA A 32 -8.42 -14.43 -19.59
CA ALA A 32 -9.56 -14.15 -18.72
C ALA A 32 -10.90 -14.29 -19.46
N TYR A 33 -10.96 -13.82 -20.71
CA TYR A 33 -12.14 -13.91 -21.59
C TYR A 33 -12.44 -15.35 -22.01
N GLU A 34 -11.41 -16.17 -22.21
CA GLU A 34 -11.52 -17.62 -22.42
C GLU A 34 -11.96 -18.40 -21.16
N GLY A 35 -12.25 -17.71 -20.05
CA GLY A 35 -12.68 -18.34 -18.80
C GLY A 35 -11.54 -18.89 -17.94
N GLN A 36 -10.27 -18.58 -18.25
CA GLN A 36 -9.15 -19.00 -17.43
C GLN A 36 -9.13 -18.21 -16.12
N LEU A 37 -9.64 -18.84 -15.05
CA LEU A 37 -9.79 -18.20 -13.75
C LEU A 37 -8.47 -17.66 -13.18
N PHE A 38 -7.33 -18.30 -13.49
CA PHE A 38 -6.01 -17.83 -13.08
C PHE A 38 -5.70 -16.43 -13.60
N ALA A 39 -6.12 -16.05 -14.81
CA ALA A 39 -5.79 -14.76 -15.42
C ALA A 39 -6.35 -13.56 -14.66
N TRP A 40 -7.47 -13.74 -13.95
CA TRP A 40 -8.06 -12.73 -13.08
C TRP A 40 -7.18 -12.40 -11.86
N HIS A 41 -6.34 -13.34 -11.40
CA HIS A 41 -5.44 -13.12 -10.27
C HIS A 41 -4.43 -11.99 -10.52
N PRO A 42 -3.50 -12.10 -11.50
CA PRO A 42 -2.55 -11.03 -11.78
C PRO A 42 -3.24 -9.75 -12.26
N LEU A 43 -4.36 -9.86 -13.00
CA LEU A 43 -5.13 -8.70 -13.46
C LEU A 43 -5.63 -7.84 -12.29
N PHE A 44 -6.38 -8.45 -11.36
CA PHE A 44 -6.92 -7.72 -10.23
C PHE A 44 -5.86 -7.29 -9.22
N LEU A 45 -4.81 -8.10 -8.99
CA LEU A 45 -3.73 -7.71 -8.09
C LEU A 45 -2.96 -6.49 -8.61
N VAL A 46 -2.71 -6.39 -9.92
CA VAL A 46 -2.03 -5.24 -10.51
C VAL A 46 -2.92 -4.00 -10.51
N LEU A 47 -4.20 -4.13 -10.85
CA LEU A 47 -5.16 -3.01 -10.72
C LEU A 47 -5.27 -2.51 -9.27
N GLY A 48 -5.29 -3.42 -8.30
CA GLY A 48 -5.36 -3.09 -6.88
C GLY A 48 -4.08 -2.43 -6.36
N PHE A 49 -2.93 -3.09 -6.49
CA PHE A 49 -1.67 -2.63 -5.91
C PHE A 49 -0.96 -1.55 -6.74
N LEU A 50 -0.89 -1.69 -8.07
CA LEU A 50 -0.17 -0.71 -8.90
C LEU A 50 -1.07 0.43 -9.35
N GLY A 51 -2.35 0.19 -9.62
CA GLY A 51 -3.31 1.22 -10.02
C GLY A 51 -3.86 1.99 -8.83
N PHE A 52 -4.91 1.45 -8.21
CA PHE A 52 -5.68 2.16 -7.17
C PHE A 52 -4.86 2.46 -5.92
N MET A 53 -4.07 1.53 -5.39
CA MET A 53 -3.28 1.80 -4.18
C MET A 53 -2.24 2.92 -4.41
N THR A 54 -1.56 2.93 -5.56
CA THR A 54 -0.63 4.01 -5.94
C THR A 54 -1.35 5.36 -5.99
N GLU A 55 -2.46 5.44 -6.72
CA GLU A 55 -3.26 6.67 -6.82
C GLU A 55 -3.80 7.12 -5.45
N GLY A 56 -4.25 6.17 -4.63
CA GLY A 56 -4.70 6.45 -3.27
C GLY A 56 -3.58 7.02 -2.40
N ILE A 57 -2.36 6.49 -2.48
CA ILE A 57 -1.20 7.02 -1.76
C ILE A 57 -0.85 8.44 -2.27
N MET A 58 -0.87 8.66 -3.59
CA MET A 58 -0.61 9.98 -4.16
C MET A 58 -1.68 11.00 -3.78
N ALA A 59 -2.95 10.61 -3.73
CA ALA A 59 -4.02 11.44 -3.17
C ALA A 59 -3.73 11.84 -1.72
N ALA A 60 -3.23 10.90 -0.89
CA ALA A 60 -2.81 11.18 0.48
C ALA A 60 -1.59 12.10 0.59
N VAL A 61 -0.69 12.07 -0.39
CA VAL A 61 0.42 13.02 -0.49
C VAL A 61 -0.10 14.42 -0.82
N ARG A 62 -1.03 14.52 -1.78
CA ARG A 62 -1.59 15.77 -2.29
C ARG A 62 -2.43 16.52 -1.27
N PHE A 63 -3.28 15.84 -0.49
CA PHE A 63 -4.19 16.52 0.42
C PHE A 63 -3.58 16.99 1.74
N ARG A 64 -2.31 16.67 2.00
CA ARG A 64 -1.64 17.00 3.28
C ARG A 64 -1.68 18.48 3.66
N PRO A 65 -1.57 19.44 2.72
CA PRO A 65 -1.70 20.87 3.01
C PRO A 65 -3.15 21.34 3.19
N ASN A 66 -4.14 20.53 2.82
CA ASN A 66 -5.55 20.92 2.89
C ASN A 66 -6.00 20.99 4.35
N GLU A 67 -6.91 21.92 4.65
CA GLU A 67 -7.53 22.07 5.97
C GLU A 67 -9.06 22.15 5.87
N GLY A 68 -9.75 21.96 7.00
CA GLY A 68 -11.21 22.07 7.08
C GLY A 68 -11.95 21.08 6.16
N LEU A 69 -13.01 21.55 5.48
CA LEU A 69 -13.89 20.72 4.65
C LEU A 69 -13.17 20.11 3.43
N SER A 70 -12.27 20.86 2.79
CA SER A 70 -11.52 20.36 1.62
C SER A 70 -10.60 19.20 1.99
N ARG A 71 -10.06 19.20 3.22
CA ARG A 71 -9.29 18.07 3.76
C ARG A 71 -10.17 16.85 3.98
N VAL A 72 -11.37 17.04 4.52
CA VAL A 72 -12.33 15.96 4.78
C VAL A 72 -12.76 15.29 3.47
N GLN A 73 -13.07 16.08 2.45
CA GLN A 73 -13.42 15.58 1.11
C GLN A 73 -12.23 14.80 0.51
N ALA A 74 -11.02 15.33 0.61
CA ALA A 74 -9.85 14.67 0.04
C ALA A 74 -9.48 13.36 0.76
N ILE A 75 -9.62 13.29 2.09
CA ILE A 75 -9.49 12.03 2.85
C ILE A 75 -10.57 11.02 2.42
N THR A 76 -11.79 11.49 2.15
CA THR A 76 -12.89 10.64 1.68
C THR A 76 -12.57 10.06 0.31
N ASN A 77 -12.06 10.86 -0.62
CA ASN A 77 -11.63 10.38 -1.94
C ASN A 77 -10.51 9.33 -1.83
N HIS A 78 -9.51 9.57 -0.98
CA HIS A 78 -8.48 8.57 -0.68
C HIS A 78 -9.06 7.27 -0.12
N ALA A 79 -10.02 7.37 0.81
CA ALA A 79 -10.67 6.19 1.36
C ALA A 79 -11.45 5.39 0.29
N ILE A 80 -12.14 6.07 -0.62
CA ILE A 80 -12.86 5.42 -1.74
C ILE A 80 -11.86 4.70 -2.65
N ILE A 81 -10.79 5.37 -3.06
CA ILE A 81 -9.76 4.80 -3.94
C ILE A 81 -9.09 3.58 -3.26
N GLN A 82 -8.75 3.66 -1.98
CA GLN A 82 -8.17 2.53 -1.24
C GLN A 82 -9.17 1.39 -1.00
N SER A 83 -10.46 1.69 -0.90
CA SER A 83 -11.51 0.67 -0.85
C SER A 83 -11.60 -0.09 -2.17
N ALA A 84 -11.53 0.61 -3.31
CA ALA A 84 -11.45 0.00 -4.62
C ALA A 84 -10.18 -0.87 -4.78
N ALA A 85 -9.03 -0.37 -4.31
CA ALA A 85 -7.79 -1.14 -4.28
C ALA A 85 -7.95 -2.46 -3.50
N THR A 86 -8.51 -2.38 -2.29
CA THR A 86 -8.73 -3.54 -1.41
C THR A 86 -9.70 -4.54 -2.03
N ALA A 87 -10.77 -4.06 -2.67
CA ALA A 87 -11.72 -4.91 -3.38
C ALA A 87 -11.05 -5.67 -4.53
N CYS A 88 -10.26 -5.00 -5.36
CA CYS A 88 -9.47 -5.65 -6.41
C CYS A 88 -8.51 -6.70 -5.82
N ILE A 89 -7.76 -6.35 -4.78
CA ILE A 89 -6.82 -7.29 -4.14
C ILE A 89 -7.55 -8.54 -3.63
N ALA A 90 -8.72 -8.37 -2.98
CA ALA A 90 -9.54 -9.48 -2.51
C ALA A 90 -10.07 -10.35 -3.65
N MET A 91 -10.54 -9.76 -4.75
CA MET A 91 -10.97 -10.49 -5.95
C MET A 91 -9.82 -11.28 -6.59
N GLY A 92 -8.62 -10.68 -6.64
CA GLY A 92 -7.42 -11.36 -7.15
C GLY A 92 -7.02 -12.56 -6.29
N LEU A 93 -7.09 -12.44 -4.95
CA LEU A 93 -6.84 -13.57 -4.04
C LEU A 93 -7.93 -14.65 -4.17
N TYR A 94 -9.19 -14.25 -4.27
CA TYR A 94 -10.31 -15.17 -4.49
C TYR A 94 -10.13 -15.98 -5.77
N ALA A 95 -9.75 -15.33 -6.89
CA ALA A 95 -9.54 -15.99 -8.17
C ALA A 95 -8.47 -17.10 -8.09
N ILE A 96 -7.31 -16.83 -7.49
CA ILE A 96 -6.26 -17.86 -7.35
C ILE A 96 -6.66 -18.97 -6.37
N TYR A 97 -7.35 -18.61 -5.28
CA TYR A 97 -7.83 -19.58 -4.29
C TYR A 97 -8.84 -20.54 -4.92
N HIS A 98 -9.86 -20.01 -5.60
CA HIS A 98 -10.86 -20.83 -6.26
C HIS A 98 -10.27 -21.67 -7.41
N ASN A 99 -9.38 -21.10 -8.23
CA ASN A 99 -8.67 -21.85 -9.28
C ASN A 99 -7.85 -23.02 -8.72
N LYS A 100 -7.23 -22.86 -7.53
CA LYS A 100 -6.50 -23.94 -6.87
C LYS A 100 -7.43 -25.03 -6.33
N ASN A 101 -8.58 -24.66 -5.77
CA ASN A 101 -9.59 -25.63 -5.32
C ASN A 101 -10.07 -26.50 -6.48
N LEU A 102 -10.45 -25.88 -7.60
CA LEU A 102 -10.90 -26.60 -8.80
C LEU A 102 -9.83 -27.54 -9.37
N LYS A 103 -8.55 -27.22 -9.17
CA LYS A 103 -7.41 -28.02 -9.64
C LYS A 103 -6.84 -28.97 -8.57
N GLY A 104 -7.48 -29.08 -7.40
CA GLY A 104 -7.00 -29.90 -6.28
C GLY A 104 -5.60 -29.54 -5.78
N LYS A 105 -5.17 -28.28 -5.94
CA LYS A 105 -3.81 -27.83 -5.58
C LYS A 105 -3.77 -27.24 -4.17
N GLN A 106 -2.70 -27.53 -3.44
CA GLN A 106 -2.47 -26.94 -2.12
C GLN A 106 -2.26 -25.42 -2.18
N HIS A 107 -2.71 -24.74 -1.11
CA HIS A 107 -2.61 -23.29 -0.95
C HIS A 107 -1.34 -22.88 -0.22
N PHE A 108 -0.86 -21.66 -0.51
CA PHE A 108 0.23 -21.01 0.23
C PHE A 108 1.51 -21.85 0.46
N THR A 109 1.82 -22.78 -0.45
CA THR A 109 3.01 -23.63 -0.35
C THR A 109 4.28 -22.93 -0.84
N SER A 110 4.17 -22.12 -1.91
CA SER A 110 5.28 -21.36 -2.49
C SER A 110 5.64 -20.12 -1.67
N LEU A 111 6.87 -19.62 -1.83
CA LEU A 111 7.31 -18.38 -1.20
C LEU A 111 6.45 -17.18 -1.64
N HIS A 112 6.16 -17.08 -2.95
CA HIS A 112 5.21 -16.09 -3.48
C HIS A 112 3.85 -16.16 -2.77
N GLY A 113 3.29 -17.37 -2.56
CA GLY A 113 2.01 -17.54 -1.88
C GLY A 113 2.05 -17.10 -0.41
N LYS A 114 3.12 -17.44 0.32
CA LYS A 114 3.27 -17.07 1.74
C LYS A 114 3.45 -15.56 1.93
N VAL A 115 4.34 -14.96 1.15
CA VAL A 115 4.58 -13.51 1.19
C VAL A 115 3.33 -12.75 0.72
N GLY A 116 2.69 -13.22 -0.36
CA GLY A 116 1.46 -12.63 -0.87
C GLY A 116 0.29 -12.68 0.13
N LEU A 117 0.17 -13.73 0.94
CA LEU A 117 -0.81 -13.78 2.03
C LEU A 117 -0.51 -12.73 3.10
N CYS A 118 0.75 -12.56 3.50
CA CYS A 118 1.14 -11.52 4.43
C CYS A 118 0.84 -10.12 3.85
N THR A 119 1.18 -9.88 2.58
CA THR A 119 0.85 -8.64 1.86
C THR A 119 -0.66 -8.38 1.87
N PHE A 120 -1.48 -9.40 1.57
CA PHE A 120 -2.93 -9.30 1.59
C PHE A 120 -3.45 -8.85 2.96
N LEU A 121 -2.98 -9.48 4.04
CA LEU A 121 -3.42 -9.15 5.39
C LEU A 121 -3.04 -7.71 5.78
N LEU A 122 -1.85 -7.24 5.39
CA LEU A 122 -1.47 -5.84 5.61
C LEU A 122 -2.28 -4.88 4.75
N ALA A 123 -2.57 -5.23 3.50
CA ALA A 123 -3.42 -4.46 2.60
C ALA A 123 -4.87 -4.36 3.09
N LEU A 124 -5.35 -5.35 3.84
CA LEU A 124 -6.64 -5.31 4.54
C LEU A 124 -6.58 -4.49 5.84
N ALA A 125 -5.50 -4.62 6.62
CA ALA A 125 -5.33 -3.89 7.86
C ALA A 125 -5.15 -2.37 7.64
N ALA A 126 -4.47 -1.96 6.57
CA ALA A 126 -4.21 -0.56 6.24
C ALA A 126 -5.48 0.32 6.17
N PRO A 127 -6.52 -0.01 5.36
CA PRO A 127 -7.75 0.78 5.28
C PRO A 127 -8.57 0.70 6.57
N LEU A 128 -8.54 -0.41 7.32
CA LEU A 128 -9.19 -0.51 8.63
C LEU A 128 -8.59 0.48 9.64
N LEU A 129 -7.26 0.55 9.70
CA LEU A 129 -6.56 1.56 10.52
C LEU A 129 -6.79 2.98 9.98
N GLY A 130 -6.91 3.15 8.67
CA GLY A 130 -7.28 4.41 8.03
C GLY A 130 -8.64 4.90 8.51
N ALA A 131 -9.66 4.04 8.44
CA ALA A 131 -11.00 4.31 8.93
C ALA A 131 -11.02 4.59 10.44
N ALA A 132 -10.33 3.76 11.24
CA ALA A 132 -10.19 3.99 12.68
C ALA A 132 -9.53 5.33 13.00
N SER A 133 -8.62 5.82 12.15
CA SER A 133 -7.92 7.09 12.32
C SER A 133 -8.70 8.32 11.87
N PHE A 134 -9.75 8.14 11.07
CA PHE A 134 -10.47 9.24 10.44
C PHE A 134 -11.49 9.86 11.41
N ARG A 135 -11.18 11.07 11.89
CA ARG A 135 -11.99 11.79 12.90
C ARG A 135 -13.47 11.94 12.54
N ARG A 136 -13.83 12.03 11.25
CA ARG A 136 -15.23 12.14 10.80
C ARG A 136 -16.07 10.93 11.17
N LEU A 137 -15.47 9.75 11.27
CA LEU A 137 -16.18 8.52 11.63
C LEU A 137 -16.40 8.36 13.14
N GLY A 138 -15.83 9.24 13.97
CA GLY A 138 -16.01 9.18 15.43
C GLY A 138 -15.25 8.05 16.14
N ILE A 139 -14.56 7.16 15.40
CA ILE A 139 -13.90 5.96 15.96
C ILE A 139 -12.67 6.36 16.78
N ILE A 140 -11.83 7.26 16.26
CA ILE A 140 -10.57 7.66 16.92
C ILE A 140 -10.82 8.32 18.29
N GLN A 141 -11.97 8.97 18.49
CA GLN A 141 -12.38 9.61 19.73
C GLN A 141 -12.72 8.60 20.84
N ARG A 142 -12.94 7.33 20.50
CA ARG A 142 -13.16 6.26 21.47
C ARG A 142 -11.85 5.74 22.09
N PHE A 143 -10.71 6.11 21.52
CA PHE A 143 -9.39 5.75 22.04
C PHE A 143 -8.83 6.86 22.93
N PRO A 144 -8.04 6.51 23.98
CA PRO A 144 -7.38 7.52 24.80
C PRO A 144 -6.47 8.42 23.96
N GLU A 145 -6.39 9.70 24.29
CA GLU A 145 -5.66 10.72 23.51
C GLU A 145 -4.22 10.30 23.11
N PRO A 146 -3.41 9.68 24.00
CA PRO A 146 -2.05 9.25 23.66
C PRO A 146 -1.97 8.18 22.55
N TRP A 147 -3.06 7.44 22.31
CA TRP A 147 -3.11 6.40 21.28
C TRP A 147 -3.48 6.94 19.89
N GLN A 148 -4.16 8.09 19.81
CA GLN A 148 -4.63 8.65 18.54
C GLN A 148 -3.47 8.93 17.54
N PRO A 149 -2.34 9.53 17.95
CA PRO A 149 -1.18 9.70 17.07
C PRO A 149 -0.56 8.36 16.65
N ARG A 150 -0.53 7.38 17.57
CA ARG A 150 0.01 6.03 17.31
C ARG A 150 -0.79 5.28 16.26
N ILE A 151 -2.13 5.33 16.33
CA ILE A 151 -3.01 4.71 15.32
C ILE A 151 -2.76 5.32 13.93
N LYS A 152 -2.67 6.65 13.84
CA LYS A 152 -2.36 7.34 12.58
C LYS A 152 -0.98 6.94 12.04
N TRP A 153 0.00 6.76 12.91
CA TRP A 153 1.34 6.32 12.52
C TRP A 153 1.35 4.87 12.06
N LEU A 154 0.68 3.96 12.79
CA LEU A 154 0.53 2.57 12.41
C LEU A 154 -0.13 2.43 11.05
N HIS A 155 -1.20 3.19 10.77
CA HIS A 155 -1.81 3.24 9.43
C HIS A 155 -0.76 3.56 8.34
N ARG A 156 0.07 4.59 8.54
CA ARG A 156 1.12 4.96 7.57
C ARG A 156 2.18 3.86 7.45
N LEU A 157 2.64 3.31 8.56
CA LEU A 157 3.68 2.30 8.62
C LEU A 157 3.23 1.01 7.92
N ILE A 158 2.06 0.48 8.30
CA ILE A 158 1.48 -0.72 7.72
C ILE A 158 1.22 -0.53 6.23
N SER A 159 0.76 0.64 5.80
CA SER A 159 0.57 0.95 4.38
C SER A 159 1.88 0.88 3.58
N VAL A 160 2.99 1.34 4.14
CA VAL A 160 4.30 1.25 3.46
C VAL A 160 4.81 -0.18 3.42
N TYR A 161 4.68 -0.94 4.51
CA TYR A 161 5.04 -2.37 4.47
C TYR A 161 4.16 -3.16 3.49
N ALA A 162 2.85 -2.87 3.41
CA ALA A 162 1.97 -3.48 2.43
C ALA A 162 2.45 -3.20 1.00
N HIS A 163 2.81 -1.96 0.68
CA HIS A 163 3.34 -1.59 -0.64
C HIS A 163 4.67 -2.30 -0.95
N VAL A 164 5.63 -2.27 -0.02
CA VAL A 164 6.95 -2.91 -0.21
C VAL A 164 6.79 -4.43 -0.39
N LEU A 165 5.99 -5.09 0.44
CA LEU A 165 5.76 -6.52 0.30
C LEU A 165 4.96 -6.87 -0.96
N ALA A 166 4.11 -5.98 -1.47
CA ALA A 166 3.46 -6.19 -2.77
C ALA A 166 4.47 -6.25 -3.91
N VAL A 167 5.45 -5.33 -3.91
CA VAL A 167 6.54 -5.34 -4.89
C VAL A 167 7.37 -6.62 -4.77
N VAL A 168 7.78 -6.99 -3.55
CA VAL A 168 8.50 -8.26 -3.32
C VAL A 168 7.68 -9.46 -3.81
N THR A 169 6.38 -9.50 -3.53
CA THR A 169 5.48 -10.58 -3.97
C THR A 169 5.40 -10.68 -5.50
N MET A 170 5.32 -9.53 -6.20
CA MET A 170 5.31 -9.48 -7.67
C MET A 170 6.64 -9.97 -8.25
N LEU A 171 7.79 -9.60 -7.66
CA LEU A 171 9.10 -10.08 -8.08
C LEU A 171 9.27 -11.59 -7.85
N LEU A 172 8.71 -12.12 -6.76
CA LEU A 172 8.71 -13.55 -6.45
C LEU A 172 7.83 -14.40 -7.39
N ALA A 173 6.98 -13.78 -8.22
CA ALA A 173 6.14 -14.50 -9.17
C ALA A 173 6.94 -15.05 -10.37
N LEU A 174 8.12 -14.48 -10.65
CA LEU A 174 8.96 -14.76 -11.81
C LEU A 174 9.34 -16.22 -12.06
N PRO A 175 9.71 -17.02 -11.03
CA PRO A 175 10.11 -18.40 -11.25
C PRO A 175 8.94 -19.29 -11.70
N HIS A 176 7.71 -18.76 -11.74
CA HIS A 176 6.56 -19.51 -12.20
C HIS A 176 6.48 -19.49 -13.74
N PRO A 177 6.51 -20.65 -14.42
CA PRO A 177 6.50 -20.72 -15.90
C PRO A 177 5.31 -20.01 -16.54
N ALA A 178 4.18 -19.88 -15.82
CA ALA A 178 3.01 -19.14 -16.30
C ALA A 178 3.19 -17.61 -16.35
N VAL A 179 4.34 -17.08 -15.91
CA VAL A 179 4.61 -15.63 -15.81
C VAL A 179 5.84 -15.22 -16.61
N LEU A 180 6.86 -16.08 -16.72
CA LEU A 180 8.10 -15.75 -17.42
C LEU A 180 7.94 -15.84 -18.94
N THR A 181 7.72 -14.68 -19.58
CA THR A 181 7.60 -14.54 -21.05
C THR A 181 8.85 -13.91 -21.68
N GLY A 182 10.01 -14.04 -21.03
CA GLY A 182 11.27 -13.47 -21.52
C GLY A 182 11.41 -11.97 -21.23
N ALA A 183 11.98 -11.22 -22.18
CA ALA A 183 12.36 -9.81 -22.00
C ALA A 183 11.20 -8.90 -21.56
N TRP A 184 9.98 -9.19 -22.02
CA TRP A 184 8.79 -8.41 -21.65
C TRP A 184 8.51 -8.43 -20.14
N SER A 185 8.57 -9.63 -19.54
CA SER A 185 8.35 -9.81 -18.10
C SER A 185 9.44 -9.13 -17.24
N LEU A 186 10.69 -9.07 -17.74
CA LEU A 186 11.79 -8.37 -17.08
C LEU A 186 11.61 -6.84 -17.15
N SER A 187 11.29 -6.31 -18.33
CA SER A 187 11.03 -4.87 -18.52
C SER A 187 9.89 -4.38 -17.63
N TRP A 188 8.81 -5.16 -17.50
CA TRP A 188 7.70 -4.83 -16.61
C TRP A 188 8.14 -4.74 -15.14
N GLN A 189 8.98 -5.66 -14.66
CA GLN A 189 9.48 -5.64 -13.29
C GLN A 189 10.42 -4.48 -13.00
N VAL A 190 11.29 -4.14 -13.94
CA VAL A 190 12.12 -2.93 -13.82
C VAL A 190 11.20 -1.73 -13.64
N GLY A 191 10.11 -1.64 -14.41
CA GLY A 191 9.10 -0.61 -14.24
C GLY A 191 8.44 -0.63 -12.85
N VAL A 192 8.08 -1.79 -12.30
CA VAL A 192 7.54 -1.93 -10.94
C VAL A 192 8.54 -1.45 -9.88
N ILE A 193 9.82 -1.81 -10.01
CA ILE A 193 10.89 -1.40 -9.10
C ILE A 193 11.08 0.12 -9.16
N VAL A 194 11.13 0.69 -10.38
CA VAL A 194 11.25 2.14 -10.59
C VAL A 194 10.05 2.88 -9.98
N LEU A 195 8.83 2.41 -10.23
CA LEU A 195 7.62 2.97 -9.64
C LEU A 195 7.70 2.97 -8.12
N SER A 196 8.06 1.82 -7.52
CA SER A 196 8.18 1.71 -6.07
C SER A 196 9.28 2.62 -5.50
N GLY A 197 10.43 2.73 -6.17
CA GLY A 197 11.50 3.65 -5.80
C GLY A 197 11.02 5.11 -5.76
N CYS A 198 10.30 5.54 -6.80
CA CYS A 198 9.69 6.88 -6.86
C CYS A 198 8.65 7.10 -5.74
N MET A 199 7.84 6.08 -5.43
CA MET A 199 6.86 6.12 -4.35
C MET A 199 7.53 6.26 -2.98
N LEU A 200 8.53 5.42 -2.69
CA LEU A 200 9.28 5.46 -1.44
C LEU A 200 10.04 6.78 -1.28
N TYR A 201 10.62 7.29 -2.37
CA TYR A 201 11.24 8.62 -2.38
C TYR A 201 10.21 9.72 -2.05
N THR A 202 9.00 9.67 -2.60
CA THR A 202 7.94 10.64 -2.31
C THR A 202 7.45 10.57 -0.86
N LEU A 203 7.47 9.37 -0.27
CA LEU A 203 7.07 9.10 1.11
C LEU A 203 8.19 9.31 2.14
N ARG A 204 9.43 9.56 1.70
CA ARG A 204 10.57 9.75 2.60
C ARG A 204 10.30 10.84 3.62
N GLY A 205 10.67 10.59 4.88
CA GLY A 205 10.43 11.52 5.99
C GLY A 205 8.97 11.62 6.48
N ARG A 206 8.00 10.97 5.83
CA ARG A 206 6.57 11.03 6.23
C ARG A 206 6.16 9.94 7.24
N ILE A 207 7.07 9.01 7.56
CA ILE A 207 6.84 7.82 8.42
C ILE A 207 7.57 7.94 9.77
N GLY A 208 8.35 9.00 9.99
CA GLY A 208 9.21 9.14 11.19
C GLY A 208 8.42 9.18 12.51
N MET A 209 8.88 8.39 13.49
CA MET A 209 8.31 8.30 14.86
C MET A 209 8.40 9.62 15.64
N LYS A 210 9.31 10.53 15.25
CA LYS A 210 9.44 11.90 15.80
C LYS A 210 8.16 12.73 15.67
N THR A 211 7.21 12.31 14.83
CA THR A 211 5.89 12.95 14.67
C THR A 211 4.81 12.42 15.63
N VAL A 212 5.14 11.47 16.52
CA VAL A 212 4.15 10.64 17.25
C VAL A 212 4.31 10.70 18.77
N LEU A 213 5.51 10.98 19.29
CA LEU A 213 5.77 11.01 20.73
C LEU A 213 5.85 12.46 21.23
N PRO A 214 5.13 12.84 22.30
CA PRO A 214 5.39 14.11 22.98
C PRO A 214 6.84 14.10 23.49
N ALA A 215 7.50 15.27 23.44
CA ALA A 215 8.89 15.45 23.87
C ALA A 215 9.17 14.99 25.31
N SER A 216 8.12 14.86 26.14
CA SER A 216 8.19 14.38 27.52
C SER A 216 8.57 12.89 27.66
N ALA A 217 8.52 12.08 26.61
CA ALA A 217 8.92 10.67 26.67
C ALA A 217 10.45 10.46 26.64
N GLY A 218 11.25 11.50 26.39
CA GLY A 218 12.73 11.44 26.41
C GLY A 218 13.36 11.82 27.76
N GLY A 219 12.57 12.24 28.75
CA GLY A 219 13.05 12.91 29.97
C GLY A 219 13.15 12.03 31.22
N SER A 220 13.24 10.70 31.12
CA SER A 220 13.32 9.83 32.31
C SER A 220 14.68 9.16 32.53
N ALA A 221 15.73 9.55 31.80
CA ALA A 221 17.08 9.01 31.98
C ALA A 221 18.02 9.93 32.80
N ALA A 222 17.61 11.15 33.14
CA ALA A 222 18.48 12.14 33.81
C ALA A 222 18.22 12.31 35.33
N ALA A 223 17.25 11.60 35.91
CA ALA A 223 16.84 11.80 37.30
C ALA A 223 17.41 10.79 38.31
N LEU A 224 18.47 10.04 37.97
CA LEU A 224 19.11 9.05 38.86
C LEU A 224 20.54 9.42 39.31
N SER A 225 21.01 10.65 39.09
CA SER A 225 22.20 11.12 39.80
C SER A 225 21.78 11.74 41.13
N GLY A 226 21.80 10.92 42.18
CA GLY A 226 21.59 11.33 43.57
C GLY A 226 22.63 12.36 44.06
N PRO A 227 22.36 13.06 45.16
CA PRO A 227 23.24 14.09 45.68
C PRO A 227 24.54 13.48 46.21
N LYS A 228 25.68 13.95 45.71
CA LYS A 228 26.98 13.69 46.34
C LYS A 228 27.06 14.53 47.61
N HIS A 229 26.93 13.89 48.76
CA HIS A 229 27.27 14.47 50.05
C HIS A 229 28.75 14.88 50.07
N LYS A 230 29.00 16.10 50.56
CA LYS A 230 30.31 16.55 51.06
C LYS A 230 30.34 16.34 52.58
#